data_AF-A0A3C1N7L9-F1
#
_entry.id   AF-A0A3C1N7L9-F1
#
_cell.length_a   1.000
_cell.length_b   1.000
_cell.length_c   1.000
_cell.angle_alpha   90.00
_cell.angle_beta   90.00
_cell.angle_gamma   90.00
#
_symmetry.space_group_name_H-M   'P 1'
#
loop_
_entity.id
_entity.type
_entity.pdbx_description
1 polymer ?
#
loop_
_entity_poly.entity_id
_entity_poly.type
_entity_poly.pdbx_seq_one_letter_code
_entity_poly.pdbx_strand_id
1 'polypeptide(L)'
;METEALLSKADLIVTGGKVVTLDPAGTIAEAIAIKGERILAVGRTQAIAEFVSPQTQQINAAGRLVVPGLIDGHAHMDREGLKDTLPS
;
A
#
# COMPACT_ATOMS: atom_id res chain seq x y z
N MET A 1 6.95 -25.05 8.72
CA MET A 1 7.33 -25.40 7.34
C MET A 1 6.76 -24.27 6.49
N GLU A 2 7.51 -23.17 6.38
CA GLU A 2 7.03 -21.84 5.99
C GLU A 2 7.60 -21.46 4.61
N THR A 3 7.71 -22.47 3.74
CA THR A 3 8.36 -22.40 2.44
C THR A 3 7.47 -21.80 1.34
N GLU A 4 6.23 -21.39 1.65
CA GLU A 4 5.31 -20.76 0.68
C GLU A 4 5.62 -19.28 0.39
N ALA A 5 6.39 -18.60 1.26
CA ALA A 5 6.69 -17.18 1.08
C ALA A 5 7.61 -16.88 -0.11
N LEU A 6 8.39 -17.86 -0.60
CA LEU A 6 9.32 -17.66 -1.72
C LEU A 6 8.67 -17.64 -3.11
N LEU A 7 7.36 -17.86 -3.25
CA LEU A 7 6.68 -17.96 -4.56
C LEU A 7 5.42 -17.10 -4.71
N SER A 8 5.06 -16.28 -3.72
CA SER A 8 3.76 -15.61 -3.74
C SER A 8 3.79 -14.39 -4.66
N LYS A 9 3.17 -14.51 -5.85
CA LYS A 9 2.90 -13.36 -6.74
C LYS A 9 1.98 -12.36 -6.05
N ALA A 10 2.19 -11.08 -6.36
CA ALA A 10 1.43 -9.98 -5.80
C ALA A 10 0.04 -9.90 -6.41
N ASP A 11 -0.93 -9.50 -5.60
CA ASP A 11 -2.28 -9.19 -6.07
C ASP A 11 -2.33 -7.74 -6.58
N LEU A 12 -1.55 -6.85 -5.95
CA LEU A 12 -1.41 -5.44 -6.34
C LEU A 12 0.05 -5.01 -6.33
N ILE A 13 0.47 -4.30 -7.38
CA ILE A 13 1.74 -3.58 -7.45
C ILE A 13 1.47 -2.11 -7.76
N VAL A 14 2.06 -1.21 -6.97
CA VAL A 14 2.09 0.23 -7.26
C VAL A 14 3.51 0.62 -7.64
N THR A 15 3.69 1.29 -8.78
CA THR A 15 4.99 1.69 -9.34
C THR A 15 4.97 3.15 -9.78
N GLY A 16 6.13 3.67 -10.17
CA GLY A 16 6.25 5.01 -10.75
C GLY A 16 5.88 6.11 -9.77
N GLY A 17 5.95 5.84 -8.47
CA GLY A 17 5.65 6.78 -7.39
C GLY A 17 6.83 7.03 -6.49
N LYS A 18 6.61 7.87 -5.48
CA LYS A 18 7.51 8.03 -4.33
C LYS A 18 6.87 7.34 -3.13
N VAL A 19 7.31 6.12 -2.84
CA VAL A 19 6.79 5.30 -1.74
C VAL A 19 7.52 5.67 -0.46
N VAL A 20 6.85 6.40 0.42
CA VAL A 20 7.40 6.82 1.71
C VAL A 20 7.12 5.74 2.74
N THR A 21 8.16 5.17 3.33
CA THR A 21 8.01 4.05 4.29
C THR A 21 7.94 4.50 5.76
N LEU A 22 8.41 5.72 6.05
CA LEU A 22 8.54 6.27 7.41
C LEU A 22 9.41 5.40 8.34
N ASP A 23 10.33 4.61 7.79
CA ASP A 23 11.36 3.93 8.58
C ASP A 23 12.40 4.95 9.13
N PRO A 24 13.19 4.57 10.15
CA PRO A 24 14.19 5.49 10.73
C PRO A 24 15.25 5.98 9.73
N ALA A 25 15.44 5.27 8.62
CA ALA A 25 16.35 5.66 7.55
C ALA A 25 15.76 6.72 6.60
N GLY A 26 14.47 7.02 6.69
CA GLY A 26 13.79 7.95 5.79
C GLY A 26 13.70 7.42 4.35
N THR A 27 13.56 6.10 4.19
CA THR A 27 13.57 5.41 2.90
C THR A 27 12.39 5.88 2.03
N ILE A 28 12.74 6.35 0.84
CA ILE A 28 11.81 6.61 -0.28
C ILE A 28 12.09 5.59 -1.37
N ALA A 29 11.14 4.70 -1.62
CA ALA A 29 11.21 3.68 -2.65
C ALA A 29 10.40 4.07 -3.90
N GLU A 30 10.51 3.27 -4.96
CA GLU A 30 9.85 3.54 -6.24
C GLU A 30 8.56 2.72 -6.43
N ALA A 31 8.48 1.59 -5.74
CA ALA A 31 7.42 0.61 -5.92
C ALA A 31 7.14 -0.22 -4.66
N ILE A 32 5.93 -0.77 -4.59
CA ILE A 32 5.44 -1.64 -3.50
C ILE A 32 4.61 -2.79 -4.09
N ALA A 33 4.83 -4.01 -3.59
CA ALA A 33 4.09 -5.21 -3.91
C ALA A 33 3.26 -5.68 -2.70
N ILE A 34 1.99 -6.03 -2.94
CA ILE A 34 1.00 -6.36 -1.91
C ILE A 34 0.32 -7.67 -2.28
N LYS A 35 0.10 -8.52 -1.27
CA LYS A 35 -0.70 -9.75 -1.37
C LYS A 35 -1.70 -9.81 -0.22
N GLY A 36 -2.97 -9.88 -0.55
CA GLY A 36 -4.06 -9.69 0.40
C GLY A 36 -3.86 -8.42 1.23
N GLU A 37 -3.72 -8.61 2.55
CA GLU A 37 -3.56 -7.53 3.54
C GLU A 37 -2.10 -7.28 3.94
N ARG A 38 -1.13 -7.85 3.21
CA ARG A 38 0.30 -7.82 3.57
C ARG A 38 1.15 -7.23 2.46
N ILE A 39 2.15 -6.46 2.86
CA ILE A 39 3.20 -5.97 1.97
C ILE A 39 4.21 -7.11 1.76
N LEU A 40 4.43 -7.50 0.50
CA LEU A 40 5.44 -8.49 0.13
C LEU A 40 6.83 -7.86 0.02
N ALA A 41 6.91 -6.71 -0.63
CA ALA A 41 8.18 -6.01 -0.86
C ALA A 41 7.97 -4.52 -1.12
N VAL A 42 8.98 -3.73 -0.79
CA VAL A 42 9.09 -2.29 -1.09
C VAL A 42 10.49 -2.05 -1.65
N GLY A 43 10.63 -1.32 -2.74
CA GLY A 43 11.95 -1.08 -3.31
C GLY A 43 11.94 -0.43 -4.70
N ARG A 44 12.99 -0.72 -5.47
CA ARG A 44 13.12 -0.27 -6.86
C ARG A 44 12.12 -0.99 -7.76
N THR A 45 11.66 -0.30 -8.79
CA THR A 45 10.68 -0.84 -9.75
C THR A 45 11.13 -2.16 -10.36
N GLN A 46 12.42 -2.29 -10.71
CA GLN A 46 12.96 -3.51 -11.32
C GLN A 46 12.98 -4.71 -10.37
N ALA A 47 13.20 -4.47 -9.06
CA ALA A 47 13.16 -5.54 -8.07
C ALA A 47 11.72 -6.03 -7.87
N ILE A 48 10.76 -5.11 -7.78
CA ILE A 48 9.34 -5.43 -7.61
C ILE A 48 8.74 -6.21 -8.80
N ALA A 49 9.33 -6.10 -9.98
CA ALA A 49 8.88 -6.82 -11.17
C ALA A 49 8.87 -8.35 -11.01
N GLU A 50 9.67 -8.92 -10.09
CA GLU A 50 9.68 -10.36 -9.83
C GLU A 50 8.33 -10.87 -9.26
N PHE A 51 7.55 -10.01 -8.62
CA PHE A 51 6.27 -10.34 -8.00
C PHE A 51 5.09 -10.31 -8.99
N VAL A 52 5.31 -9.88 -10.23
CA VAL A 52 4.26 -9.79 -11.27
C VAL A 52 3.82 -11.18 -11.71
N SER A 53 2.50 -11.36 -11.85
CA SER A 53 1.83 -12.42 -12.60
C SER A 53 0.74 -11.85 -13.50
N PRO A 54 0.14 -12.65 -14.40
CA PRO A 54 -1.01 -12.21 -15.20
C PRO A 54 -2.22 -11.75 -14.39
N GLN A 55 -2.31 -12.10 -13.11
CA GLN A 55 -3.40 -11.72 -12.20
C GLN A 55 -3.08 -10.46 -11.38
N THR A 56 -1.83 -10.01 -11.37
CA THR A 56 -1.42 -8.84 -10.58
C THR A 56 -2.03 -7.58 -11.17
N GLN A 57 -2.82 -6.88 -10.35
CA GLN A 57 -3.25 -5.52 -10.66
C GLN A 57 -2.03 -4.59 -10.57
N GLN A 58 -1.84 -3.74 -11.57
CA GLN A 58 -0.73 -2.78 -11.60
C GLN A 58 -1.27 -1.35 -11.64
N ILE A 59 -0.77 -0.51 -10.74
CA ILE A 59 -1.07 0.92 -10.67
C ILE A 59 0.22 1.69 -10.91
N ASN A 60 0.17 2.65 -11.86
CA ASN A 60 1.22 3.63 -12.03
C ASN A 60 0.82 4.92 -11.30
N ALA A 61 1.57 5.28 -10.26
CA ALA A 61 1.34 6.48 -9.46
C ALA A 61 1.71 7.78 -10.20
N ALA A 62 2.44 7.70 -11.32
CA ALA A 62 2.81 8.82 -12.18
C ALA A 62 3.44 10.00 -11.41
N GLY A 63 4.46 9.70 -10.61
CA GLY A 63 5.25 10.63 -9.81
C GLY A 63 4.60 11.04 -8.48
N ARG A 64 3.37 10.58 -8.19
CA ARG A 64 2.67 10.89 -6.93
C ARG A 64 3.28 10.16 -5.74
N LEU A 65 2.95 10.66 -4.54
CA LEU A 65 3.34 10.06 -3.27
C LEU A 65 2.43 8.88 -2.93
N VAL A 66 3.05 7.80 -2.47
CA VAL A 66 2.38 6.68 -1.81
C VAL A 66 2.82 6.74 -0.36
N VAL A 67 1.87 6.89 0.56
CA VAL A 67 2.12 7.04 1.99
C VAL A 67 1.39 5.94 2.77
N PRO A 68 1.82 5.62 3.99
CA PRO A 68 1.03 4.77 4.88
C PRO A 68 -0.36 5.38 5.05
N GLY A 69 -1.38 4.53 5.10
CA GLY A 69 -2.75 4.98 5.38
C GLY A 69 -2.80 5.73 6.70
N LEU A 70 -3.50 6.87 6.71
CA LEU A 70 -3.69 7.63 7.94
C LEU A 70 -4.57 6.85 8.90
N ILE A 71 -4.18 6.82 10.17
CA ILE A 71 -4.96 6.25 11.25
C ILE A 71 -5.54 7.39 12.07
N ASP A 72 -6.87 7.52 12.03
CA ASP A 72 -7.60 8.41 12.93
C ASP A 72 -7.84 7.68 14.26
N GLY A 73 -7.13 8.10 15.30
CA GLY A 73 -7.19 7.49 16.63
C GLY A 73 -8.38 7.95 17.47
N HIS A 74 -9.12 8.98 17.04
CA HIS A 74 -10.24 9.52 17.80
C HIS A 74 -11.27 10.17 16.86
N ALA A 75 -12.24 9.37 16.43
CA ALA A 75 -13.34 9.82 15.58
C ALA A 75 -14.70 9.62 16.26
N HIS A 76 -15.57 10.62 16.12
CA HIS A 76 -17.01 10.49 16.42
C HIS A 76 -17.76 10.18 15.12
N MET A 77 -17.67 8.95 14.65
CA MET A 77 -18.18 8.55 13.34
C MET A 77 -19.70 8.69 13.22
N ASP A 78 -20.42 8.45 14.31
CA ASP A 78 -21.87 8.61 14.41
C ASP A 78 -22.29 10.08 14.24
N ARG A 79 -21.61 11.01 14.93
CA ARG A 79 -21.86 12.44 14.81
C ARG A 79 -21.60 12.94 13.39
N GLU A 80 -20.46 12.54 12.81
CA GLU A 80 -20.12 12.97 11.45
C GLU A 80 -21.05 12.37 10.39
N GLY A 81 -21.40 11.09 10.52
CA GLY A 81 -22.27 10.39 9.56
C GLY A 81 -23.74 10.79 9.64
N LEU A 82 -24.23 11.20 10.82
CA LEU A 82 -25.64 11.53 11.05
C LEU A 82 -25.95 13.02 11.15
N LYS A 83 -24.96 13.91 11.02
CA LYS A 83 -25.12 15.36 11.23
C LYS A 83 -26.30 16.01 10.51
N ASP A 84 -26.65 15.51 9.33
CA ASP A 84 -27.74 16.06 8.51
C ASP A 84 -29.11 15.41 8.78
N THR A 85 -29.15 14.33 9.58
CA THR A 85 -30.38 13.54 9.87
C THR A 85 -30.80 13.60 11.32
N LEU A 86 -29.85 13.54 12.24
CA LEU A 86 -30.03 13.67 13.68
C LEU A 86 -29.00 14.69 14.18
N PRO A 87 -29.20 15.98 13.87
CA PRO A 87 -28.32 17.03 14.36
C PRO A 87 -28.42 17.04 15.89
N SER A 88 -27.31 16.72 16.55
CA SER A 88 -27.14 16.85 18.00
C SER A 88 -26.98 18.30 18.42
#